data_AF-A0A928TYJ7-F1
#
_entry.id   AF-A0A928TYJ7-F1
#
_cell.length_a   1.000
_cell.length_b   1.000
_cell.length_c   1.000
_cell.angle_alpha   90.00
_cell.angle_beta   90.00
_cell.angle_gamma   90.00
#
_symmetry.space_group_name_H-M   'P 1'
#
loop_
_entity.id
_entity.type
_entity.pdbx_description
1 polymer ?
#
loop_
_entity_poly.entity_id
_entity_poly.type
_entity_poly.pdbx_seq_one_letter_code
_entity_poly.pdbx_strand_id
1 'polypeptide(L)'
;MNIVTQDDTDTKSARSKLNQFLLQRSRQSHTDEQAPAFASFERELHEHLMALERALLGDELARYDVDNKEVEVCGERYQRVMSSGKNYLTTAGEVRVERHLYRRIGSHDERCICPLDYRVGIIGGYVTPRAARQMSWVTAHLPPRTAAELFAEIGGMTPSHTTIDQQPKMISDHWETNRLTWESALRQAEGIPATATTLAVSLDGVMAPINQEDSTKKAAAPGKQASGPQGYREIGCGSVSLYDQTGERLQTVRYGRMPEHKKAALRQQLTAECQHMLQQAPHLKVVKLADGARDNWDYLSTLDLGLPSAAIEQIEIVDFCHAADHLKRGCEAIWFRHPEQCQAEFESLRLALKEEKGGVDKVRDTFKAQLASLSIKGKEALQTELTYFDNQRHRMDYASYLQQGLPIASGVIEATCKTLVTQRMKCSGMRWSSPGGQAVLTLRSLVQSGRWQQAWCLIEAEFRIPVSIVKEQLVPESHKDTVSNVASWATVPFYINSAREYDSLPLVA
;
A
#
# COMPACT_ATOMS: atom_id res chain seq x y z
N MET A 1 -45.74 10.95 25.34
CA MET A 1 -45.05 10.98 26.64
C MET A 1 -43.59 11.23 26.34
N ASN A 2 -43.07 12.38 26.78
CA ASN A 2 -41.80 12.96 26.34
C ASN A 2 -40.61 12.04 26.64
N ILE A 3 -40.00 11.48 25.59
CA ILE A 3 -38.61 11.03 25.63
C ILE A 3 -37.79 12.32 25.50
N VAL A 4 -37.42 12.92 26.63
CA VAL A 4 -36.32 13.88 26.65
C VAL A 4 -35.09 13.07 26.28
N THR A 5 -34.66 13.21 25.03
CA THR A 5 -33.46 12.64 24.43
C THR A 5 -32.27 12.87 25.34
N GLN A 6 -31.73 11.79 25.89
CA GLN A 6 -30.48 11.79 26.64
C GLN A 6 -29.31 12.26 25.73
N ASP A 7 -29.43 12.08 24.41
CA ASP A 7 -28.43 12.47 23.40
C ASP A 7 -28.23 13.99 23.26
N ASP A 8 -29.27 14.81 23.42
CA ASP A 8 -29.15 16.28 23.30
C ASP A 8 -28.47 16.91 24.54
N THR A 9 -28.10 16.10 25.55
CA THR A 9 -27.50 16.61 26.80
C THR A 9 -25.98 16.69 26.75
N ASP A 10 -25.30 15.75 26.08
CA ASP A 10 -23.84 15.70 26.02
C ASP A 10 -23.27 16.78 25.10
N THR A 11 -23.85 16.97 23.92
CA THR A 11 -23.48 18.06 23.01
C THR A 11 -23.72 19.43 23.63
N LYS A 12 -24.89 19.65 24.28
CA LYS A 12 -25.17 20.90 25.01
C LYS A 12 -24.22 21.11 26.17
N SER A 13 -23.89 20.06 26.92
CA SER A 13 -22.94 20.10 28.04
C SER A 13 -21.54 20.46 27.56
N ALA A 14 -21.01 19.79 26.53
CA ALA A 14 -19.70 20.06 25.96
C ALA A 14 -19.60 21.50 25.40
N ARG A 15 -20.62 21.95 24.66
CA ARG A 15 -20.71 23.33 24.16
C ARG A 15 -20.75 24.35 25.29
N SER A 16 -21.50 24.06 26.36
CA SER A 16 -21.59 24.94 27.53
C SER A 16 -20.24 25.06 28.25
N LYS A 17 -19.52 23.94 28.42
CA LYS A 17 -18.17 23.92 29.00
C LYS A 17 -17.18 24.73 28.16
N LEU A 18 -17.19 24.58 26.84
CA LEU A 18 -16.35 25.39 25.94
C LEU A 18 -16.68 26.89 26.06
N ASN A 19 -17.96 27.26 26.04
CA ASN A 19 -18.37 28.66 26.21
C ASN A 19 -17.94 29.22 27.57
N GLN A 20 -18.08 28.43 28.64
CA GLN A 20 -17.65 28.83 29.99
C GLN A 20 -16.13 29.06 30.05
N PHE A 21 -15.35 28.16 29.44
CA PHE A 21 -13.90 28.31 29.33
C PHE A 21 -13.51 29.60 28.60
N LEU A 22 -14.13 29.88 27.45
CA LEU A 22 -13.86 31.10 26.68
C LEU A 22 -14.25 32.37 27.45
N LEU A 23 -15.38 32.36 28.15
CA LEU A 23 -15.82 33.48 29.00
C LEU A 23 -14.91 33.70 30.22
N GLN A 24 -14.41 32.63 30.83
CA GLN A 24 -13.43 32.73 31.92
C GLN A 24 -12.14 33.34 31.40
N ARG A 25 -11.67 32.90 30.23
CA ARG A 25 -10.45 33.44 29.60
C ARG A 25 -10.59 34.90 29.23
N SER A 26 -11.73 35.33 28.68
CA SER A 26 -11.94 36.75 28.31
C SER A 26 -11.99 37.70 29.52
N ARG A 27 -12.23 37.18 30.73
CA ARG A 27 -12.26 37.94 31.99
C ARG A 27 -10.91 37.99 32.70
N GLN A 28 -9.94 37.15 32.31
CA GLN A 28 -8.58 37.20 32.86
C GLN A 28 -7.84 38.40 32.27
N SER A 29 -7.59 39.43 33.10
CA SER A 29 -6.74 40.56 32.75
C SER A 29 -5.27 40.14 32.83
N HIS A 30 -4.44 40.49 31.84
CA HIS A 30 -2.99 40.23 31.84
C HIS A 30 -2.20 41.14 32.81
N THR A 31 -2.84 41.64 33.86
CA THR A 31 -2.27 42.57 34.85
C THR A 31 -1.48 41.88 35.97
N ASP A 32 -1.49 40.55 36.03
CA ASP A 32 -0.74 39.79 37.04
C ASP A 32 0.70 39.49 36.59
N GLU A 33 1.66 39.59 37.52
CA GLU A 33 3.11 39.34 37.32
C GLU A 33 3.46 37.92 36.81
N GLN A 34 2.49 37.02 36.65
CA GLN A 34 2.65 35.68 36.09
C GLN A 34 1.52 35.34 35.10
N ALA A 35 1.61 35.84 33.87
CA ALA A 35 0.72 35.39 32.80
C ALA A 35 0.87 33.86 32.59
N PRO A 36 -0.23 33.09 32.50
CA PRO A 36 -0.14 31.65 32.24
C PRO A 36 0.48 31.40 30.86
N ALA A 37 1.28 30.34 30.75
CA ALA A 37 1.93 29.97 29.50
C ALA A 37 0.90 29.71 28.40
N PHE A 38 1.13 30.26 27.20
CA PHE A 38 0.19 30.10 26.07
C PHE A 38 -0.06 28.63 25.71
N ALA A 39 0.94 27.77 25.87
CA ALA A 39 0.83 26.33 25.66
C ALA A 39 -0.25 25.67 26.55
N SER A 40 -0.50 26.17 27.76
CA SER A 40 -1.59 25.63 28.60
C SER A 40 -2.96 25.96 28.01
N PHE A 41 -3.12 27.19 27.49
CA PHE A 41 -4.33 27.61 26.81
C PHE A 41 -4.59 26.79 25.54
N GLU A 42 -3.58 26.53 24.72
CA GLU A 42 -3.72 25.68 23.52
C GLU A 42 -4.20 24.27 23.89
N ARG A 43 -3.61 23.67 24.92
CA ARG A 43 -4.01 22.33 25.40
C ARG A 43 -5.44 22.32 25.93
N GLU A 44 -5.80 23.25 26.81
CA GLU A 44 -7.15 23.32 27.39
C GLU A 44 -8.23 23.59 26.33
N LEU A 45 -7.94 24.50 25.38
CA LEU A 45 -8.84 24.76 24.26
C LEU A 45 -9.04 23.51 23.39
N HIS A 46 -7.94 22.81 23.07
CA HIS A 46 -8.00 21.57 22.31
C HIS A 46 -8.83 20.50 23.03
N GLU A 47 -8.66 20.31 24.34
CA GLU A 47 -9.45 19.37 25.14
C GLU A 47 -10.96 19.68 25.06
N HIS A 48 -11.34 20.95 25.18
CA HIS A 48 -12.74 21.37 25.04
C HIS A 48 -13.29 21.17 23.63
N LEU A 49 -12.51 21.46 22.58
CA LEU A 49 -12.91 21.25 21.19
C LEU A 49 -13.08 19.75 20.89
N MET A 50 -12.17 18.90 21.34
CA MET A 50 -12.28 17.45 21.16
C MET A 50 -13.46 16.86 21.92
N ALA A 51 -13.79 17.39 23.11
CA ALA A 51 -15.00 16.98 23.83
C ALA A 51 -16.28 17.33 23.05
N LEU A 52 -16.34 18.52 22.45
CA LEU A 52 -17.47 18.92 21.61
C LEU A 52 -17.54 18.09 20.32
N GLU A 53 -16.42 17.87 19.65
CA GLU A 53 -16.38 17.06 18.42
C GLU A 53 -16.81 15.62 18.69
N ARG A 54 -16.35 14.99 19.79
CA ARG A 54 -16.83 13.65 20.19
C ARG A 54 -18.33 13.59 20.39
N ALA A 55 -18.92 14.58 21.07
CA ALA A 55 -20.36 14.61 21.29
C ALA A 55 -21.13 14.73 19.97
N LEU A 56 -20.71 15.65 19.09
CA LEU A 56 -21.31 15.82 17.75
C LEU A 56 -21.17 14.57 16.88
N LEU A 57 -20.00 13.92 16.90
CA LEU A 57 -19.78 12.67 16.16
C LEU A 57 -20.60 11.51 16.73
N GLY A 58 -20.78 11.44 18.06
CA GLY A 58 -21.64 10.47 18.71
C GLY A 58 -23.11 10.62 18.29
N ASP A 59 -23.62 11.85 18.35
CA ASP A 59 -25.00 12.17 17.92
C ASP A 59 -25.22 11.84 16.43
N GLU A 60 -24.26 12.20 15.57
CA GLU A 60 -24.35 11.89 14.15
C GLU A 60 -24.27 10.38 13.90
N LEU A 61 -23.38 9.67 14.59
CA LEU A 61 -23.24 8.23 14.47
C LEU A 61 -24.51 7.50 14.90
N ALA A 62 -25.18 7.96 15.96
CA ALA A 62 -26.46 7.40 16.42
C ALA A 62 -27.56 7.48 15.36
N ARG A 63 -27.55 8.49 14.47
CA ARG A 63 -28.52 8.61 13.36
C ARG A 63 -28.40 7.53 12.29
N TYR A 64 -27.26 6.83 12.24
CA TYR A 64 -27.07 5.68 11.36
C TYR A 64 -27.68 4.40 11.91
N ASP A 65 -28.14 4.39 13.17
CA ASP A 65 -28.86 3.24 13.70
C ASP A 65 -30.20 3.06 12.98
N VAL A 66 -30.71 1.82 13.01
CA VAL A 66 -32.01 1.47 12.43
C VAL A 66 -32.87 0.92 13.55
N ASP A 67 -34.00 1.59 13.78
CA ASP A 67 -35.01 1.17 14.74
C ASP A 67 -36.24 0.60 14.03
N ASN A 68 -36.10 -0.61 13.48
CA ASN A 68 -37.18 -1.34 12.83
C ASN A 68 -37.20 -2.80 13.30
N LYS A 69 -38.36 -3.44 13.20
CA LYS A 69 -38.50 -4.86 13.60
C LYS A 69 -37.59 -5.76 12.78
N GLU A 70 -37.46 -5.47 11.49
CA GLU A 70 -36.68 -6.26 10.54
C GLU A 70 -35.95 -5.38 9.53
N VAL A 71 -34.78 -5.85 9.13
CA VAL A 71 -33.92 -5.24 8.12
C VAL A 71 -33.45 -6.29 7.13
N GLU A 72 -33.09 -5.85 5.93
CA GLU A 72 -32.45 -6.68 4.92
C GLU A 72 -31.02 -6.17 4.66
N VAL A 73 -30.07 -7.09 4.65
CA VAL A 73 -28.64 -6.83 4.39
C VAL A 73 -28.15 -7.89 3.42
N CYS A 74 -27.60 -7.47 2.27
CA CYS A 74 -27.11 -8.39 1.22
C CYS A 74 -28.13 -9.47 0.79
N GLY A 75 -29.42 -9.13 0.76
CA GLY A 75 -30.51 -10.07 0.40
C GLY A 75 -30.96 -11.00 1.52
N GLU A 76 -30.37 -10.90 2.71
CA GLU A 76 -30.70 -11.70 3.88
C GLU A 76 -31.52 -10.89 4.90
N ARG A 77 -32.54 -11.50 5.50
CA ARG A 77 -33.43 -10.85 6.46
C ARG A 77 -32.99 -11.08 7.89
N TYR A 78 -33.01 -10.01 8.69
CA TYR A 78 -32.63 -10.02 10.09
C TYR A 78 -33.72 -9.39 10.95
N GLN A 79 -33.95 -9.95 12.13
CA GLN A 79 -34.91 -9.44 13.11
C GLN A 79 -34.18 -8.80 14.29
N ARG A 80 -34.71 -7.67 14.78
CA ARG A 80 -34.18 -6.97 15.96
C ARG A 80 -34.32 -7.85 17.20
N VAL A 81 -33.23 -8.00 17.96
CA VAL A 81 -33.20 -8.86 19.17
C VAL A 81 -33.01 -8.04 20.44
N MET A 82 -32.10 -7.07 20.43
CA MET A 82 -31.76 -6.29 21.62
C MET A 82 -31.09 -4.97 21.23
N SER A 83 -30.96 -4.06 22.20
CA SER A 83 -30.13 -2.86 22.08
C SER A 83 -28.91 -2.98 22.98
N SER A 84 -27.78 -2.40 22.57
CA SER A 84 -26.55 -2.42 23.36
C SER A 84 -25.60 -1.30 22.97
N GLY A 85 -25.18 -0.50 23.94
CA GLY A 85 -24.15 0.52 23.72
C GLY A 85 -22.75 -0.04 23.55
N LYS A 86 -22.00 0.52 22.59
CA LYS A 86 -20.54 0.31 22.52
C LYS A 86 -19.80 1.55 22.06
N ASN A 87 -18.51 1.53 22.37
CA ASN A 87 -17.58 2.58 22.01
C ASN A 87 -17.07 2.37 20.58
N TYR A 88 -16.94 3.47 19.86
CA TYR A 88 -16.29 3.55 18.56
C TYR A 88 -15.15 4.56 18.62
N LEU A 89 -14.02 4.22 18.00
CA LEU A 89 -12.92 5.16 17.83
C LEU A 89 -13.19 6.08 16.64
N THR A 90 -13.26 7.38 16.92
CA THR A 90 -13.34 8.46 15.94
C THR A 90 -12.03 9.24 15.90
N THR A 91 -11.91 10.20 14.99
CA THR A 91 -10.74 11.12 14.94
C THR A 91 -10.62 12.02 16.15
N ALA A 92 -11.71 12.25 16.90
CA ALA A 92 -11.74 13.04 18.12
C ALA A 92 -11.59 12.20 19.41
N GLY A 93 -11.44 10.88 19.28
CA GLY A 93 -11.40 9.92 20.38
C GLY A 93 -12.62 8.99 20.42
N GLU A 94 -12.79 8.26 21.52
CA GLU A 94 -13.87 7.30 21.66
C GLU A 94 -15.23 7.98 21.87
N VAL A 95 -16.25 7.51 21.15
CA VAL A 95 -17.65 7.90 21.32
C VAL A 95 -18.49 6.67 21.65
N ARG A 96 -19.40 6.78 22.61
CA ARG A 96 -20.32 5.69 22.97
C ARG A 96 -21.66 5.92 22.29
N VAL A 97 -22.17 4.91 21.60
CA VAL A 97 -23.48 4.97 20.92
C VAL A 97 -24.31 3.76 21.32
N GLU A 98 -25.54 4.02 21.76
CA GLU A 98 -26.59 3.00 21.92
C GLU A 98 -27.16 2.64 20.55
N ARG A 99 -27.28 1.34 20.27
CA ARG A 99 -27.68 0.86 18.94
C ARG A 99 -28.38 -0.49 19.00
N HIS A 100 -29.07 -0.83 17.92
CA HIS A 100 -29.84 -2.06 17.82
C HIS A 100 -29.02 -3.21 17.18
N LEU A 101 -29.17 -4.40 17.76
CA LEU A 101 -28.57 -5.65 17.29
C LEU A 101 -29.64 -6.57 16.68
N TYR A 102 -29.27 -7.17 15.55
CA TYR A 102 -30.18 -7.97 14.73
C TYR A 102 -29.61 -9.37 14.49
N ARG A 103 -30.47 -10.39 14.49
CA ARG A 103 -30.09 -11.79 14.19
C ARG A 103 -30.80 -12.25 12.92
N ARG A 104 -30.11 -13.06 12.12
CA ARG A 104 -30.67 -13.61 10.88
C ARG A 104 -31.92 -14.45 11.19
N ILE A 105 -32.99 -14.23 10.43
CA ILE A 105 -34.22 -15.00 10.59
C ILE A 105 -33.96 -16.45 10.16
N GLY A 106 -34.35 -17.41 11.00
CA GLY A 106 -34.11 -18.84 10.76
C GLY A 106 -32.79 -19.37 11.34
N SER A 107 -31.93 -18.51 11.88
CA SER A 107 -30.69 -18.91 12.56
C SER A 107 -30.75 -18.53 14.04
N HIS A 108 -30.59 -19.50 14.94
CA HIS A 108 -30.61 -19.25 16.40
C HIS A 108 -29.21 -19.06 17.00
N ASP A 109 -28.17 -19.64 16.39
CA ASP A 109 -26.79 -19.64 16.92
C ASP A 109 -25.84 -18.65 16.23
N GLU A 110 -26.32 -17.91 15.22
CA GLU A 110 -25.50 -16.91 14.53
C GLU A 110 -25.29 -15.64 15.38
N ARG A 111 -24.11 -15.04 15.24
CA ARG A 111 -23.79 -13.75 15.88
C ARG A 111 -24.69 -12.66 15.34
N CYS A 112 -25.16 -11.78 16.24
CA CYS A 112 -25.93 -10.61 15.83
C CYS A 112 -25.07 -9.63 15.03
N ILE A 113 -25.68 -8.98 14.05
CA ILE A 113 -25.12 -7.84 13.32
C ILE A 113 -25.60 -6.52 13.92
N CYS A 114 -24.90 -5.44 13.58
CA CYS A 114 -25.39 -4.09 13.82
C CYS A 114 -25.50 -3.33 12.49
N PRO A 115 -26.71 -2.95 12.04
CA PRO A 115 -26.89 -2.21 10.80
C PRO A 115 -26.17 -0.87 10.74
N LEU A 116 -26.00 -0.19 11.88
CA LEU A 116 -25.21 1.04 11.99
C LEU A 116 -23.78 0.81 11.49
N ASP A 117 -23.13 -0.28 11.93
CA ASP A 117 -21.74 -0.59 11.56
C ASP A 117 -21.60 -0.68 10.03
N TYR A 118 -22.58 -1.29 9.36
CA TYR A 118 -22.64 -1.42 7.91
C TYR A 118 -22.92 -0.12 7.17
N ARG A 119 -23.91 0.67 7.63
CA ARG A 119 -24.28 1.93 6.95
C ARG A 119 -23.15 2.97 7.00
N VAL A 120 -22.40 2.99 8.10
CA VAL A 120 -21.25 3.89 8.34
C VAL A 120 -19.98 3.36 7.70
N GLY A 121 -19.81 2.03 7.63
CA GLY A 121 -18.56 1.39 7.22
C GLY A 121 -17.56 1.28 8.36
N ILE A 122 -18.02 0.91 9.56
CA ILE A 122 -17.14 0.70 10.72
C ILE A 122 -16.17 -0.46 10.43
N ILE A 123 -14.88 -0.19 10.56
CA ILE A 123 -13.81 -1.17 10.30
C ILE A 123 -13.46 -1.89 11.61
N GLY A 124 -13.38 -3.23 11.55
CA GLY A 124 -13.13 -4.08 12.71
C GLY A 124 -14.21 -3.99 13.79
N GLY A 125 -15.39 -3.46 13.44
CA GLY A 125 -16.47 -3.18 14.37
C GLY A 125 -16.13 -2.11 15.42
N TYR A 126 -15.04 -1.35 15.29
CA TYR A 126 -14.63 -0.40 16.33
C TYR A 126 -14.19 0.95 15.77
N VAL A 127 -13.54 0.99 14.60
CA VAL A 127 -12.91 2.21 14.09
C VAL A 127 -13.74 2.81 12.96
N THR A 128 -14.06 4.10 13.05
CA THR A 128 -14.72 4.82 11.94
C THR A 128 -13.82 4.94 10.71
N PRO A 129 -14.38 5.06 9.48
CA PRO A 129 -13.59 5.11 8.25
C PRO A 129 -12.47 6.15 8.29
N ARG A 130 -12.75 7.37 8.75
CA ARG A 130 -11.73 8.43 8.76
C ARG A 130 -10.63 8.19 9.80
N ALA A 131 -10.96 7.67 10.98
CA ALA A 131 -9.97 7.28 11.99
C ALA A 131 -9.09 6.14 11.45
N ALA A 132 -9.69 5.12 10.83
CA ALA A 132 -8.96 4.03 10.20
C ALA A 132 -8.01 4.50 9.10
N ARG A 133 -8.43 5.48 8.29
CA ARG A 133 -7.59 6.11 7.26
C ARG A 133 -6.34 6.73 7.87
N GLN A 134 -6.52 7.54 8.90
CA GLN A 134 -5.42 8.21 9.59
C GLN A 134 -4.47 7.19 10.25
N MET A 135 -5.03 6.18 10.94
CA MET A 135 -4.24 5.11 11.55
C MET A 135 -3.41 4.36 10.50
N SER A 136 -4.01 3.92 9.40
CA SER A 136 -3.32 3.19 8.34
C SER A 136 -2.25 4.03 7.66
N TRP A 137 -2.52 5.31 7.41
CA TRP A 137 -1.51 6.24 6.87
C TRP A 137 -0.31 6.37 7.83
N VAL A 138 -0.55 6.54 9.12
CA VAL A 138 0.53 6.64 10.11
C VAL A 138 1.29 5.31 10.22
N THR A 139 0.62 4.15 10.24
CA THR A 139 1.30 2.85 10.28
C THR A 139 2.12 2.56 9.03
N ALA A 140 1.72 3.12 7.89
CA ALA A 140 2.52 3.08 6.67
C ALA A 140 3.86 3.80 6.86
N HIS A 141 4.01 4.74 7.80
CA HIS A 141 5.25 5.48 8.04
C HIS A 141 5.99 5.02 9.30
N LEU A 142 5.27 4.74 10.38
CA LEU A 142 5.80 4.56 11.73
C LEU A 142 5.53 3.15 12.30
N PRO A 143 6.40 2.67 13.22
CA PRO A 143 6.10 1.52 14.06
C PRO A 143 4.85 1.76 14.95
N PRO A 144 4.06 0.74 15.32
CA PRO A 144 2.80 0.94 16.04
C PRO A 144 2.95 1.64 17.40
N ARG A 145 4.06 1.42 18.13
CA ARG A 145 4.32 2.11 19.41
C ARG A 145 4.57 3.60 19.21
N THR A 146 5.49 3.95 18.30
CA THR A 146 5.76 5.35 17.94
C THR A 146 4.56 6.04 17.31
N ALA A 147 3.73 5.30 16.57
CA ALA A 147 2.46 5.81 16.06
C ALA A 147 1.48 6.14 17.20
N ALA A 148 1.38 5.31 18.24
CA ALA A 148 0.55 5.59 19.42
C ALA A 148 1.06 6.83 20.18
N GLU A 149 2.38 6.96 20.33
CA GLU A 149 3.02 8.16 20.92
C GLU A 149 2.70 9.41 20.08
N LEU A 150 2.78 9.32 18.75
CA LEU A 150 2.42 10.42 17.85
C LEU A 150 0.95 10.84 17.99
N PHE A 151 0.03 9.87 18.08
CA PHE A 151 -1.39 10.17 18.29
C PHE A 151 -1.66 10.82 19.64
N ALA A 152 -0.93 10.40 20.69
CA ALA A 152 -1.00 11.06 22.00
C ALA A 152 -0.48 12.50 21.96
N GLU A 153 0.59 12.76 21.19
CA GLU A 153 1.21 14.09 21.05
C GLU A 153 0.36 15.06 20.22
N ILE A 154 -0.14 14.62 19.06
CA ILE A 154 -0.96 15.48 18.17
C ILE A 154 -2.31 15.82 18.80
N GLY A 155 -2.84 14.93 19.63
CA GLY A 155 -4.20 15.03 20.17
C GLY A 155 -5.27 14.53 19.18
N GLY A 156 -6.52 14.54 19.64
CA GLY A 156 -7.66 13.91 18.96
C GLY A 156 -7.87 12.46 19.40
N MET A 157 -7.57 11.50 18.51
CA MET A 157 -7.74 10.08 18.81
C MET A 157 -6.49 9.49 19.48
N THR A 158 -6.70 8.57 20.43
CA THR A 158 -5.61 7.91 21.18
C THR A 158 -5.68 6.38 21.06
N PRO A 159 -5.54 5.81 19.85
CA PRO A 159 -5.58 4.37 19.66
C PRO A 159 -4.41 3.68 20.38
N SER A 160 -4.67 2.49 20.92
CA SER A 160 -3.61 1.64 21.46
C SER A 160 -2.67 1.16 20.35
N HIS A 161 -1.40 0.89 20.69
CA HIS A 161 -0.46 0.29 19.75
C HIS A 161 -0.96 -1.04 19.15
N THR A 162 -1.77 -1.80 19.90
CA THR A 162 -2.40 -3.04 19.43
C THR A 162 -3.45 -2.75 18.36
N THR A 163 -4.31 -1.75 18.57
CA THR A 163 -5.30 -1.32 17.57
C THR A 163 -4.59 -0.86 16.30
N ILE A 164 -3.53 -0.07 16.43
CA ILE A 164 -2.71 0.42 15.30
C ILE A 164 -2.05 -0.74 14.52
N ASP A 165 -1.61 -1.79 15.22
CA ASP A 165 -0.99 -2.97 14.60
C ASP A 165 -2.01 -3.88 13.89
N GLN A 166 -3.23 -4.01 14.44
CA GLN A 166 -4.28 -4.85 13.87
C GLN A 166 -4.99 -4.20 12.68
N GLN A 167 -5.13 -2.87 12.68
CA GLN A 167 -5.90 -2.14 11.67
C GLN A 167 -5.42 -2.38 10.22
N PRO A 168 -4.11 -2.30 9.91
CA PRO A 168 -3.59 -2.64 8.58
C PRO A 168 -3.88 -4.08 8.16
N LYS A 169 -3.86 -5.03 9.10
CA LYS A 169 -4.03 -6.47 8.80
C LYS A 169 -5.45 -6.73 8.31
N MET A 170 -6.45 -6.18 9.02
CA MET A 170 -7.85 -6.24 8.60
C MET A 170 -8.05 -5.64 7.21
N ILE A 171 -7.49 -4.46 6.95
CA ILE A 171 -7.60 -3.83 5.62
C ILE A 171 -6.88 -4.65 4.55
N SER A 172 -5.72 -5.22 4.89
CA SER A 172 -4.93 -6.04 3.98
C SER A 172 -5.65 -7.31 3.56
N ASP A 173 -6.44 -7.93 4.44
CA ASP A 173 -7.20 -9.14 4.10
C ASP A 173 -8.25 -8.85 3.01
N HIS A 174 -8.97 -7.72 3.12
CA HIS A 174 -9.88 -7.24 2.08
C HIS A 174 -9.13 -6.81 0.81
N TRP A 175 -7.97 -6.14 0.97
CA TRP A 175 -7.13 -5.75 -0.17
C TRP A 175 -6.67 -6.96 -0.97
N GLU A 176 -6.10 -7.98 -0.32
CA GLU A 176 -5.58 -9.16 -1.01
C GLU A 176 -6.71 -9.97 -1.68
N THR A 177 -7.89 -10.03 -1.06
CA THR A 177 -9.09 -10.68 -1.63
C THR A 177 -9.55 -9.98 -2.92
N ASN A 178 -9.51 -8.65 -2.95
CA ASN A 178 -9.98 -7.84 -4.09
C ASN A 178 -8.85 -7.35 -5.01
N ARG A 179 -7.59 -7.77 -4.76
CA ARG A 179 -6.37 -7.15 -5.27
C ARG A 179 -6.39 -6.92 -6.77
N LEU A 180 -6.73 -7.95 -7.55
CA LEU A 180 -6.71 -7.86 -9.02
C LEU A 180 -7.69 -6.80 -9.53
N THR A 181 -8.89 -6.75 -8.97
CA THR A 181 -9.94 -5.79 -9.33
C THR A 181 -9.57 -4.38 -8.90
N TRP A 182 -9.09 -4.22 -7.66
CA TRP A 182 -8.75 -2.90 -7.11
C TRP A 182 -7.50 -2.31 -7.77
N GLU A 183 -6.44 -3.10 -7.99
CA GLU A 183 -5.26 -2.64 -8.72
C GLU A 183 -5.57 -2.35 -10.20
N SER A 184 -6.54 -3.06 -10.81
CA SER A 184 -7.06 -2.68 -12.14
C SER A 184 -7.79 -1.34 -12.11
N ALA A 185 -8.65 -1.10 -11.11
CA ALA A 185 -9.36 0.17 -10.97
C ALA A 185 -8.40 1.34 -10.73
N LEU A 186 -7.36 1.14 -9.91
CA LEU A 186 -6.30 2.13 -9.70
C LEU A 186 -5.58 2.47 -11.00
N ARG A 187 -5.14 1.47 -11.75
CA ARG A 187 -4.49 1.65 -13.05
C ARG A 187 -5.38 2.41 -14.02
N GLN A 188 -6.65 2.03 -14.15
CA GLN A 188 -7.61 2.69 -15.04
C GLN A 188 -7.85 4.18 -14.72
N ALA A 189 -7.72 4.57 -13.45
CA ALA A 189 -7.86 5.96 -13.02
C ALA A 189 -6.60 6.80 -13.30
N GLU A 190 -5.49 6.18 -13.70
CA GLU A 190 -4.21 6.84 -13.96
C GLU A 190 -3.99 7.08 -15.45
N GLY A 191 -3.56 8.30 -15.78
CA GLY A 191 -3.14 8.67 -17.13
C GLY A 191 -1.62 8.59 -17.28
N ILE A 192 -1.17 8.36 -18.51
CA ILE A 192 0.25 8.46 -18.87
C ILE A 192 0.59 9.93 -19.17
N PRO A 193 1.63 10.52 -18.54
CA PRO A 193 2.07 11.87 -18.89
C PRO A 193 2.40 12.00 -20.37
N ALA A 194 1.94 13.07 -21.02
CA ALA A 194 2.11 13.26 -22.47
C ALA A 194 3.58 13.36 -22.92
N THR A 195 4.47 13.76 -22.03
CA THR A 195 5.92 13.83 -22.27
C THR A 195 6.65 12.51 -22.09
N ALA A 196 5.97 11.44 -21.63
CA ALA A 196 6.59 10.15 -21.41
C ALA A 196 7.00 9.49 -22.73
N THR A 197 8.27 9.10 -22.80
CA THR A 197 8.87 8.39 -23.95
C THR A 197 9.39 7.01 -23.59
N THR A 198 9.67 6.77 -22.30
CA THR A 198 10.29 5.54 -21.82
C THR A 198 9.56 5.01 -20.60
N LEU A 199 9.27 3.71 -20.61
CA LEU A 199 8.84 2.93 -19.46
C LEU A 199 10.03 2.07 -18.99
N ALA A 200 10.44 2.20 -17.74
CA ALA A 200 11.44 1.34 -17.14
C ALA A 200 10.82 0.42 -16.09
N VAL A 201 11.13 -0.87 -16.16
CA VAL A 201 10.71 -1.89 -15.20
C VAL A 201 11.93 -2.51 -14.52
N SER A 202 11.85 -2.61 -13.20
CA SER A 202 12.89 -3.18 -12.35
C SER A 202 12.28 -4.01 -11.22
N LEU A 203 13.02 -5.03 -10.79
CA LEU A 203 12.68 -5.90 -9.68
C LEU A 203 13.95 -6.26 -8.93
N ASP A 204 13.85 -6.26 -7.60
CA ASP A 204 14.94 -6.60 -6.69
C ASP A 204 14.37 -7.24 -5.41
N GLY A 205 15.22 -7.68 -4.50
CA GLY A 205 14.81 -8.17 -3.19
C GLY A 205 15.77 -7.79 -2.09
N VAL A 206 15.22 -7.64 -0.89
CA VAL A 206 15.99 -7.31 0.31
C VAL A 206 15.64 -8.24 1.45
N MET A 207 16.67 -8.77 2.10
CA MET A 207 16.51 -9.71 3.23
C MET A 207 15.94 -9.00 4.45
N ALA A 208 14.82 -9.46 5.02
CA ALA A 208 14.23 -8.91 6.24
C ALA A 208 13.95 -10.00 7.29
N PRO A 209 13.93 -9.66 8.60
CA PRO A 209 13.69 -10.63 9.66
C PRO A 209 12.22 -11.09 9.71
N ILE A 210 12.01 -12.40 9.71
CA ILE A 210 10.71 -13.07 9.65
C ILE A 210 10.52 -13.93 10.91
N ASN A 211 9.29 -14.14 11.35
CA ASN A 211 8.97 -15.00 12.47
C ASN A 211 9.41 -16.45 12.22
N GLN A 212 9.83 -17.16 13.28
CA GLN A 212 10.38 -18.51 13.15
C GLN A 212 9.37 -19.53 12.61
N GLU A 213 8.09 -19.37 12.93
CA GLU A 213 7.00 -20.23 12.44
C GLU A 213 6.82 -20.10 10.92
N ASP A 214 6.99 -18.90 10.37
CA ASP A 214 7.03 -18.69 8.91
C ASP A 214 8.37 -19.13 8.31
N SER A 215 9.42 -19.25 9.14
CA SER A 215 10.78 -19.58 8.71
C SER A 215 11.00 -21.08 8.44
N THR A 216 10.11 -21.99 8.87
CA THR A 216 10.31 -23.45 8.72
C THR A 216 9.40 -24.09 7.66
N LYS A 217 9.97 -24.28 6.46
CA LYS A 217 9.88 -25.51 5.62
C LYS A 217 10.85 -25.41 4.43
N LYS A 218 12.12 -25.10 4.71
CA LYS A 218 13.24 -25.64 3.94
C LYS A 218 14.24 -26.17 4.96
N ALA A 219 14.07 -27.44 5.33
CA ALA A 219 15.23 -28.25 5.62
C ALA A 219 16.17 -28.09 4.41
N ALA A 220 17.46 -27.88 4.65
CA ALA A 220 18.45 -27.78 3.59
C ALA A 220 18.23 -28.93 2.61
N ALA A 221 17.77 -28.62 1.40
CA ALA A 221 17.85 -29.59 0.32
C ALA A 221 19.35 -29.91 0.17
N PRO A 222 19.75 -31.19 0.15
CA PRO A 222 21.16 -31.55 0.08
C PRO A 222 21.79 -30.85 -1.13
N GLY A 223 22.79 -29.99 -0.88
CA GLY A 223 23.53 -29.27 -1.91
C GLY A 223 23.17 -27.79 -2.14
N LYS A 224 22.25 -27.17 -1.38
CA LYS A 224 22.06 -25.71 -1.42
C LYS A 224 22.33 -25.07 -0.06
N GLN A 225 23.38 -24.25 0.02
CA GLN A 225 23.60 -23.36 1.17
C GLN A 225 22.37 -22.45 1.34
N ALA A 226 21.79 -22.41 2.54
CA ALA A 226 20.80 -21.40 2.88
C ALA A 226 21.48 -20.03 2.84
N SER A 227 21.13 -19.19 1.88
CA SER A 227 21.66 -17.85 1.75
C SER A 227 20.93 -16.91 2.71
N GLY A 228 21.65 -16.38 3.71
CA GLY A 228 21.17 -15.34 4.63
C GLY A 228 21.18 -15.76 6.11
N PRO A 229 21.23 -14.79 7.03
CA PRO A 229 21.19 -15.06 8.47
C PRO A 229 19.90 -15.80 8.85
N GLN A 230 19.98 -16.75 9.79
CA GLN A 230 18.85 -17.55 10.25
C GLN A 230 17.65 -16.65 10.63
N GLY A 231 16.47 -16.95 10.10
CA GLY A 231 15.26 -16.16 10.35
C GLY A 231 15.11 -14.92 9.45
N TYR A 232 15.94 -14.75 8.42
CA TYR A 232 15.71 -13.73 7.38
C TYR A 232 15.21 -14.37 6.10
N ARG A 233 14.32 -13.67 5.38
CA ARG A 233 13.92 -14.04 4.02
C ARG A 233 13.84 -12.81 3.13
N GLU A 234 13.98 -13.04 1.83
CA GLU A 234 13.96 -12.00 0.82
C GLU A 234 12.53 -11.49 0.60
N ILE A 235 12.32 -10.20 0.86
CA ILE A 235 11.10 -9.46 0.49
C ILE A 235 11.32 -8.89 -0.90
N GLY A 236 10.42 -9.18 -1.83
CA GLY A 236 10.50 -8.70 -3.21
C GLY A 236 10.00 -7.26 -3.31
N CYS A 237 10.74 -6.45 -4.06
CA CYS A 237 10.33 -5.10 -4.45
C CYS A 237 10.31 -5.00 -5.97
N GLY A 238 9.38 -4.20 -6.50
CA GLY A 238 9.27 -3.93 -7.92
C GLY A 238 8.94 -2.46 -8.17
N SER A 239 9.40 -1.95 -9.29
CA SER A 239 9.06 -0.60 -9.73
C SER A 239 8.82 -0.54 -11.22
N VAL A 240 7.80 0.22 -11.62
CA VAL A 240 7.58 0.66 -13.01
C VAL A 240 7.64 2.19 -13.01
N SER A 241 8.53 2.76 -13.81
CA SER A 241 8.75 4.21 -13.88
C SER A 241 8.62 4.74 -15.29
N LEU A 242 8.09 5.94 -15.42
CA LEU A 242 8.00 6.67 -16.68
C LEU A 242 9.04 7.78 -16.71
N TYR A 243 9.67 7.96 -17.86
CA TYR A 243 10.68 8.99 -18.10
C TYR A 243 10.34 9.76 -19.37
N ASP A 244 10.74 11.03 -19.40
CA ASP A 244 10.71 11.85 -20.61
C ASP A 244 11.94 11.62 -21.49
N GLN A 245 12.01 12.36 -22.60
CA GLN A 245 13.10 12.26 -23.58
C GLN A 245 14.47 12.70 -23.02
N THR A 246 14.50 13.52 -21.96
CA THR A 246 15.74 13.99 -21.33
C THR A 246 16.27 13.00 -20.29
N GLY A 247 15.48 11.98 -19.96
CA GLY A 247 15.77 11.04 -18.87
C GLY A 247 15.30 11.52 -17.51
N GLU A 248 14.45 12.56 -17.44
CA GLU A 248 13.80 12.96 -16.20
C GLU A 248 12.66 11.99 -15.85
N ARG A 249 12.60 11.59 -14.58
CA ARG A 249 11.60 10.63 -14.08
C ARG A 249 10.29 11.35 -13.76
N LEU A 250 9.22 10.97 -14.45
CA LEU A 250 7.90 11.59 -14.35
C LEU A 250 7.03 10.93 -13.26
N GLN A 251 7.04 9.61 -13.22
CA GLN A 251 6.19 8.83 -12.31
C GLN A 251 6.87 7.51 -11.94
N THR A 252 6.58 7.00 -10.75
CA THR A 252 6.98 5.65 -10.34
C THR A 252 5.87 4.98 -9.55
N VAL A 253 5.48 3.79 -10.01
CA VAL A 253 4.65 2.85 -9.27
C VAL A 253 5.56 1.83 -8.59
N ARG A 254 5.29 1.54 -7.33
CA ARG A 254 6.09 0.65 -6.47
C ARG A 254 5.23 -0.46 -5.90
N TYR A 255 5.81 -1.66 -5.86
CA TYR A 255 5.19 -2.84 -5.26
C TYR A 255 6.14 -3.51 -4.28
N GLY A 256 5.61 -3.96 -3.14
CA GLY A 256 6.31 -4.78 -2.17
C GLY A 256 5.53 -6.06 -1.87
N ARG A 257 6.21 -7.20 -1.91
CA ARG A 257 5.64 -8.51 -1.54
C ARG A 257 6.49 -9.21 -0.50
N MET A 258 5.82 -9.71 0.54
CA MET A 258 6.42 -10.64 1.49
C MET A 258 7.00 -11.87 0.76
N PRO A 259 7.93 -12.60 1.40
CA PRO A 259 8.66 -13.66 0.71
C PRO A 259 7.72 -14.72 0.14
N GLU A 260 7.80 -14.90 -1.16
CA GLU A 260 6.97 -15.83 -1.92
C GLU A 260 7.82 -16.58 -2.94
N HIS A 261 7.38 -17.78 -3.32
CA HIS A 261 8.12 -18.58 -4.29
C HIS A 261 8.21 -17.85 -5.64
N LYS A 262 9.44 -17.64 -6.13
CA LYS A 262 9.74 -16.97 -7.39
C LYS A 262 9.13 -15.55 -7.54
N LYS A 263 8.81 -14.85 -6.44
CA LYS A 263 8.22 -13.50 -6.49
C LYS A 263 6.96 -13.46 -7.40
N ALA A 264 6.16 -14.53 -7.39
CA ALA A 264 5.12 -14.77 -8.40
C ALA A 264 4.07 -13.65 -8.46
N ALA A 265 3.59 -13.20 -7.31
CA ALA A 265 2.55 -12.18 -7.26
C ALA A 265 3.14 -10.79 -7.59
N LEU A 266 4.38 -10.52 -7.19
CA LEU A 266 5.10 -9.31 -7.59
C LEU A 266 5.30 -9.23 -9.10
N ARG A 267 5.73 -10.34 -9.73
CA ARG A 267 5.88 -10.44 -11.18
C ARG A 267 4.54 -10.23 -11.90
N GLN A 268 3.45 -10.75 -11.36
CA GLN A 268 2.10 -10.51 -11.89
C GLN A 268 1.74 -9.01 -11.83
N GLN A 269 1.99 -8.35 -10.70
CA GLN A 269 1.72 -6.91 -10.53
C GLN A 269 2.52 -6.07 -11.53
N LEU A 270 3.83 -6.30 -11.66
CA LEU A 270 4.69 -5.59 -12.62
C LEU A 270 4.26 -5.84 -14.07
N THR A 271 3.90 -7.07 -14.42
CA THR A 271 3.42 -7.42 -15.76
C THR A 271 2.14 -6.66 -16.07
N ALA A 272 1.17 -6.70 -15.16
CA ALA A 272 -0.10 -6.00 -15.33
C ALA A 272 0.09 -4.47 -15.42
N GLU A 273 1.01 -3.91 -14.64
CA GLU A 273 1.35 -2.48 -14.68
C GLU A 273 1.92 -2.08 -16.06
N CYS A 274 2.93 -2.82 -16.55
CA CYS A 274 3.53 -2.58 -17.87
C CYS A 274 2.51 -2.71 -19.00
N GLN A 275 1.71 -3.78 -19.00
CA GLN A 275 0.68 -4.02 -20.01
C GLN A 275 -0.34 -2.88 -20.06
N HIS A 276 -0.78 -2.39 -18.90
CA HIS A 276 -1.74 -1.30 -18.84
C HIS A 276 -1.16 0.01 -19.38
N MET A 277 0.06 0.37 -18.97
CA MET A 277 0.71 1.59 -19.47
C MET A 277 0.94 1.53 -20.98
N LEU A 278 1.36 0.37 -21.51
CA LEU A 278 1.59 0.18 -22.95
C LEU A 278 0.31 0.11 -23.77
N GLN A 279 -0.80 -0.37 -23.19
CA GLN A 279 -2.11 -0.31 -23.84
C GLN A 279 -2.56 1.15 -24.06
N GLN A 280 -2.27 2.04 -23.10
CA GLN A 280 -2.57 3.47 -23.24
C GLN A 280 -1.55 4.19 -24.13
N ALA A 281 -0.28 3.81 -24.06
CA ALA A 281 0.84 4.49 -24.70
C ALA A 281 1.79 3.48 -25.39
N PRO A 282 1.39 2.91 -26.54
CA PRO A 282 2.17 1.89 -27.23
C PRO A 282 3.48 2.40 -27.85
N HIS A 283 3.68 3.73 -27.90
CA HIS A 283 4.89 4.37 -28.40
C HIS A 283 6.07 4.34 -27.41
N LEU A 284 5.84 3.96 -26.16
CA LEU A 284 6.88 3.95 -25.13
C LEU A 284 7.95 2.90 -25.41
N LYS A 285 9.22 3.30 -25.33
CA LYS A 285 10.33 2.35 -25.24
C LYS A 285 10.27 1.62 -23.91
N VAL A 286 10.58 0.33 -23.89
CA VAL A 286 10.59 -0.46 -22.65
C VAL A 286 12.02 -0.81 -22.24
N VAL A 287 12.46 -0.23 -21.13
CA VAL A 287 13.74 -0.52 -20.49
C VAL A 287 13.53 -1.53 -19.38
N LYS A 288 14.22 -2.67 -19.48
CA LYS A 288 14.29 -3.71 -18.45
C LYS A 288 15.62 -3.53 -17.73
N LEU A 289 15.58 -3.11 -16.46
CA LEU A 289 16.75 -2.69 -15.72
C LEU A 289 16.89 -3.49 -14.42
N ALA A 290 18.02 -4.19 -14.28
CA ALA A 290 18.34 -4.98 -13.09
C ALA A 290 19.85 -5.17 -12.93
N ASP A 291 20.28 -5.69 -11.79
CA ASP A 291 21.65 -6.16 -11.59
C ASP A 291 21.97 -7.38 -12.48
N GLY A 292 23.17 -7.95 -12.32
CA GLY A 292 23.57 -9.13 -13.08
C GLY A 292 22.98 -10.46 -12.61
N ALA A 293 22.08 -10.47 -11.61
CA ALA A 293 21.55 -11.70 -11.04
C ALA A 293 20.62 -12.42 -12.03
N ARG A 294 20.89 -13.71 -12.27
CA ARG A 294 20.15 -14.53 -13.26
C ARG A 294 18.64 -14.55 -12.99
N ASP A 295 18.23 -14.64 -11.73
CA ASP A 295 16.82 -14.73 -11.33
C ASP A 295 15.99 -13.50 -11.75
N ASN A 296 16.63 -12.33 -11.88
CA ASN A 296 15.99 -11.11 -12.36
C ASN A 296 15.72 -11.19 -13.88
N TRP A 297 16.72 -11.64 -14.64
CA TRP A 297 16.63 -11.78 -16.10
C TRP A 297 15.71 -12.91 -16.55
N ASP A 298 15.59 -14.00 -15.78
CA ASP A 298 14.62 -15.08 -16.07
C ASP A 298 13.18 -14.55 -16.22
N TYR A 299 12.84 -13.49 -15.48
CA TYR A 299 11.56 -12.79 -15.60
C TYR A 299 11.60 -11.63 -16.60
N LEU A 300 12.55 -10.70 -16.47
CA LEU A 300 12.56 -9.49 -17.28
C LEU A 300 12.68 -9.81 -18.79
N SER A 301 13.53 -10.76 -19.16
CA SER A 301 13.70 -11.15 -20.57
C SER A 301 12.45 -11.83 -21.14
N THR A 302 11.61 -12.43 -20.31
CA THR A 302 10.37 -13.13 -20.71
C THR A 302 9.09 -12.35 -20.37
N LEU A 303 9.22 -11.10 -19.93
CA LEU A 303 8.11 -10.22 -19.56
C LEU A 303 7.13 -10.05 -20.71
N ASP A 304 5.88 -10.47 -20.49
CA ASP A 304 4.79 -10.29 -21.45
C ASP A 304 4.23 -8.87 -21.39
N LEU A 305 4.53 -8.08 -22.42
CA LEU A 305 4.14 -6.68 -22.52
C LEU A 305 2.74 -6.48 -23.14
N GLY A 306 2.03 -7.54 -23.49
CA GLY A 306 0.66 -7.46 -24.04
C GLY A 306 0.59 -6.90 -25.46
N LEU A 307 1.73 -6.70 -26.11
CA LEU A 307 1.87 -6.26 -27.50
C LEU A 307 2.92 -7.14 -28.20
N PRO A 308 2.86 -7.29 -29.54
CA PRO A 308 3.86 -8.04 -30.29
C PRO A 308 5.26 -7.45 -30.08
N SER A 309 6.29 -8.30 -29.88
CA SER A 309 7.66 -7.81 -29.67
C SER A 309 8.20 -6.93 -30.81
N ALA A 310 7.71 -7.11 -32.03
CA ALA A 310 8.09 -6.27 -33.18
C ALA A 310 7.47 -4.86 -33.14
N ALA A 311 6.45 -4.64 -32.31
CA ALA A 311 5.77 -3.36 -32.16
C ALA A 311 6.34 -2.49 -31.02
N ILE A 312 7.21 -3.05 -30.16
CA ILE A 312 7.81 -2.34 -29.03
C ILE A 312 9.34 -2.45 -29.08
N GLU A 313 10.01 -1.32 -28.98
CA GLU A 313 11.45 -1.27 -28.73
C GLU A 313 11.73 -1.67 -27.27
N GLN A 314 12.38 -2.84 -27.09
CA GLN A 314 12.74 -3.38 -25.78
C GLN A 314 14.25 -3.38 -25.59
N ILE A 315 14.71 -2.84 -24.45
CA ILE A 315 16.13 -2.65 -24.16
C ILE A 315 16.42 -3.26 -22.79
N GLU A 316 17.36 -4.20 -22.75
CA GLU A 316 17.84 -4.80 -21.50
C GLU A 316 19.13 -4.11 -21.06
N ILE A 317 19.11 -3.54 -19.86
CA ILE A 317 20.23 -2.78 -19.31
C ILE A 317 20.62 -3.40 -17.97
N VAL A 318 21.89 -3.81 -17.85
CA VAL A 318 22.43 -4.19 -16.55
C VAL A 318 22.80 -2.93 -15.77
N ASP A 319 22.56 -2.93 -14.47
CA ASP A 319 22.81 -1.77 -13.62
C ASP A 319 24.28 -1.31 -13.68
N PHE A 320 24.49 -0.04 -14.02
CA PHE A 320 25.82 0.55 -14.14
C PHE A 320 26.61 0.59 -12.82
N CYS A 321 25.95 0.84 -11.68
CA CYS A 321 26.62 0.89 -10.39
C CYS A 321 27.16 -0.48 -9.98
N HIS A 322 26.38 -1.55 -10.20
CA HIS A 322 26.80 -2.93 -10.00
C HIS A 322 27.92 -3.31 -10.97
N ALA A 323 27.81 -2.92 -12.24
CA ALA A 323 28.90 -3.12 -13.20
C ALA A 323 30.19 -2.40 -12.78
N ALA A 324 30.07 -1.20 -12.21
CA ALA A 324 31.20 -0.46 -11.65
C ALA A 324 31.80 -1.14 -10.40
N ASP A 325 31.01 -1.79 -9.57
CA ASP A 325 31.52 -2.59 -8.44
C ASP A 325 32.32 -3.81 -8.92
N HIS A 326 31.84 -4.50 -9.96
CA HIS A 326 32.57 -5.58 -10.62
C HIS A 326 33.89 -5.08 -11.24
N LEU A 327 33.84 -3.91 -11.89
CA LEU A 327 35.03 -3.24 -12.42
C LEU A 327 36.03 -2.94 -11.30
N LYS A 328 35.57 -2.37 -10.18
CA LYS A 328 36.41 -2.04 -9.03
C LYS A 328 37.10 -3.28 -8.46
N ARG A 329 36.36 -4.37 -8.24
CA ARG A 329 36.93 -5.64 -7.76
C ARG A 329 37.98 -6.21 -8.72
N GLY A 330 37.76 -6.07 -10.03
CA GLY A 330 38.73 -6.46 -11.04
C GLY A 330 40.02 -5.61 -10.98
N CYS A 331 39.89 -4.29 -10.86
CA CYS A 331 41.02 -3.39 -10.64
C CYS A 331 41.79 -3.74 -9.36
N GLU A 332 41.09 -3.98 -8.25
CA GLU A 332 41.69 -4.39 -6.98
C GLU A 332 42.42 -5.73 -7.10
N ALA A 333 41.90 -6.69 -7.87
CA ALA A 333 42.57 -7.96 -8.12
C ALA A 333 43.89 -7.80 -8.91
N ILE A 334 43.96 -6.82 -9.82
CA ILE A 334 45.14 -6.55 -10.64
C ILE A 334 46.19 -5.73 -9.87
N TRP A 335 45.76 -4.62 -9.26
CA TRP A 335 46.64 -3.57 -8.73
C TRP A 335 46.62 -3.47 -7.20
N PHE A 336 46.31 -4.55 -6.47
CA PHE A 336 46.23 -4.54 -4.99
C PHE A 336 47.48 -3.99 -4.25
N ARG A 337 48.66 -4.02 -4.88
CA ARG A 337 49.92 -3.48 -4.30
C ARG A 337 50.18 -2.01 -4.64
N HIS A 338 49.37 -1.44 -5.53
CA HIS A 338 49.52 -0.07 -6.04
C HIS A 338 48.18 0.67 -5.96
N PRO A 339 47.75 1.09 -4.75
CA PRO A 339 46.42 1.70 -4.55
C PRO A 339 46.15 2.93 -5.43
N GLU A 340 47.15 3.78 -5.64
CA GLU A 340 47.03 4.96 -6.51
C GLU A 340 46.78 4.57 -7.97
N GLN A 341 47.52 3.58 -8.48
CA GLN A 341 47.30 3.04 -9.83
C GLN A 341 45.93 2.36 -9.93
N CYS A 342 45.54 1.57 -8.93
CA CYS A 342 44.24 0.91 -8.89
C CYS A 342 43.09 1.92 -9.01
N GLN A 343 43.18 3.03 -8.28
CA GLN A 343 42.18 4.09 -8.32
C GLN A 343 42.15 4.80 -9.68
N ALA A 344 43.33 5.15 -10.23
CA ALA A 344 43.42 5.83 -11.53
C ALA A 344 42.88 4.95 -12.68
N GLU A 345 43.23 3.68 -12.70
CA GLU A 345 42.74 2.72 -13.70
C GLU A 345 41.24 2.47 -13.55
N PHE A 346 40.74 2.36 -12.31
CA PHE A 346 39.32 2.25 -12.03
C PHE A 346 38.54 3.46 -12.57
N GLU A 347 38.99 4.69 -12.30
CA GLU A 347 38.34 5.91 -12.78
C GLU A 347 38.35 6.01 -14.31
N SER A 348 39.50 5.72 -14.93
CA SER A 348 39.65 5.70 -16.39
C SER A 348 38.73 4.67 -17.06
N LEU A 349 38.76 3.42 -16.58
CA LEU A 349 37.94 2.35 -17.12
C LEU A 349 36.44 2.55 -16.83
N ARG A 350 36.08 3.16 -15.71
CA ARG A 350 34.69 3.46 -15.36
C ARG A 350 34.12 4.53 -16.28
N LEU A 351 34.92 5.56 -16.59
CA LEU A 351 34.54 6.57 -17.58
C LEU A 351 34.37 5.94 -18.96
N ALA A 352 35.34 5.12 -19.37
CA ALA A 352 35.27 4.43 -20.66
C ALA A 352 34.06 3.49 -20.76
N LEU A 353 33.80 2.69 -19.72
CA LEU A 353 32.63 1.81 -19.65
C LEU A 353 31.33 2.58 -19.83
N LYS A 354 31.24 3.79 -19.26
CA LYS A 354 30.04 4.62 -19.27
C LYS A 354 29.84 5.39 -20.58
N GLU A 355 30.91 5.96 -21.12
CA GLU A 355 30.82 7.02 -22.15
C GLU A 355 31.40 6.62 -23.51
N GLU A 356 32.23 5.58 -23.57
CA GLU A 356 32.81 5.11 -24.83
C GLU A 356 31.98 4.01 -25.47
N LYS A 357 31.78 4.10 -26.79
CA LYS A 357 31.20 3.01 -27.59
C LYS A 357 32.13 1.78 -27.51
N GLY A 358 31.60 0.65 -27.07
CA GLY A 358 32.41 -0.55 -26.82
C GLY A 358 33.23 -0.48 -25.52
N GLY A 359 32.87 0.39 -24.57
CA GLY A 359 33.56 0.53 -23.28
C GLY A 359 33.70 -0.79 -22.51
N VAL A 360 32.70 -1.68 -22.58
CA VAL A 360 32.78 -3.03 -22.00
C VAL A 360 33.90 -3.88 -22.61
N ASP A 361 34.18 -3.75 -23.91
CA ASP A 361 35.28 -4.49 -24.54
C ASP A 361 36.63 -3.97 -24.09
N LYS A 362 36.77 -2.65 -23.95
CA LYS A 362 37.98 -2.03 -23.40
C LYS A 362 38.26 -2.54 -21.98
N VAL A 363 37.25 -2.62 -21.11
CA VAL A 363 37.38 -3.21 -19.77
C VAL A 363 37.86 -4.66 -19.86
N ARG A 364 37.19 -5.47 -20.68
CA ARG A 364 37.52 -6.89 -20.85
C ARG A 364 38.93 -7.11 -21.38
N ASP A 365 39.35 -6.33 -22.37
CA ASP A 365 40.66 -6.45 -23.01
C ASP A 365 41.78 -6.03 -22.05
N THR A 366 41.57 -4.95 -21.28
CA THR A 366 42.49 -4.55 -20.20
C THR A 366 42.63 -5.66 -19.16
N PHE A 367 41.52 -6.26 -18.72
CA PHE A 367 41.56 -7.35 -17.73
C PHE A 367 42.26 -8.60 -18.29
N LYS A 368 41.96 -8.99 -19.53
CA LYS A 368 42.60 -10.15 -20.19
C LYS A 368 44.11 -9.97 -20.33
N ALA A 369 44.57 -8.75 -20.65
CA ALA A 369 46.00 -8.45 -20.77
C ALA A 369 46.77 -8.67 -19.45
N GLN A 370 46.11 -8.47 -18.31
CA GLN A 370 46.71 -8.65 -16.98
C GLN A 370 46.61 -10.07 -16.45
N LEU A 371 45.77 -10.93 -17.04
CA LEU A 371 45.48 -12.26 -16.48
C LEU A 371 46.75 -13.13 -16.33
N ALA A 372 47.69 -13.05 -17.28
CA ALA A 372 48.90 -13.89 -17.27
C ALA A 372 49.88 -13.54 -16.14
N SER A 373 49.93 -12.27 -15.71
CA SER A 373 50.91 -11.76 -14.73
C SER A 373 50.48 -11.95 -13.27
N LEU A 374 49.25 -12.42 -13.02
CA LEU A 374 48.69 -12.53 -11.68
C LEU A 374 49.05 -13.83 -10.95
N SER A 375 49.00 -13.76 -9.62
CA SER A 375 49.00 -14.96 -8.77
C SER A 375 47.77 -15.83 -9.02
N ILE A 376 47.78 -17.10 -8.60
CA ILE A 376 46.63 -18.02 -8.75
C ILE A 376 45.34 -17.40 -8.18
N LYS A 377 45.39 -16.87 -6.95
CA LYS A 377 44.23 -16.21 -6.32
C LYS A 377 43.77 -14.96 -7.09
N GLY A 378 44.72 -14.17 -7.60
CA GLY A 378 44.41 -12.99 -8.42
C GLY A 378 43.74 -13.37 -9.75
N LYS A 379 44.19 -14.47 -10.38
CA LYS A 379 43.57 -15.03 -11.59
C LYS A 379 42.13 -15.48 -11.31
N GLU A 380 41.88 -16.21 -10.23
CA GLU A 380 40.53 -16.64 -9.85
C GLU A 380 39.58 -15.45 -9.60
N ALA A 381 40.05 -14.43 -8.88
CA ALA A 381 39.29 -13.21 -8.64
C ALA A 381 38.99 -12.47 -9.94
N LEU A 382 39.99 -12.22 -10.79
CA LEU A 382 39.81 -11.51 -12.05
C LEU A 382 38.96 -12.29 -13.06
N GLN A 383 39.07 -13.62 -13.08
CA GLN A 383 38.26 -14.50 -13.94
C GLN A 383 36.78 -14.42 -13.57
N THR A 384 36.45 -14.27 -12.28
CA THR A 384 35.08 -14.06 -11.82
C THR A 384 34.50 -12.77 -12.41
N GLU A 385 35.27 -11.68 -12.36
CA GLU A 385 34.84 -10.39 -12.91
C GLU A 385 34.77 -10.40 -14.45
N LEU A 386 35.73 -11.02 -15.13
CA LEU A 386 35.68 -11.24 -16.59
C LEU A 386 34.43 -12.02 -17.00
N THR A 387 34.08 -13.08 -16.26
CA THR A 387 32.88 -13.89 -16.53
C THR A 387 31.61 -13.06 -16.40
N TYR A 388 31.56 -12.14 -15.42
CA TYR A 388 30.45 -11.19 -15.29
C TYR A 388 30.33 -10.29 -16.52
N PHE A 389 31.42 -9.64 -16.94
CA PHE A 389 31.43 -8.77 -18.12
C PHE A 389 31.12 -9.54 -19.42
N ASP A 390 31.59 -10.77 -19.56
CA ASP A 390 31.27 -11.64 -20.71
C ASP A 390 29.77 -11.94 -20.78
N ASN A 391 29.17 -12.36 -19.65
CA ASN A 391 27.75 -12.72 -19.58
C ASN A 391 26.83 -11.52 -19.81
N GLN A 392 27.23 -10.34 -19.35
CA GLN A 392 26.40 -9.13 -19.39
C GLN A 392 26.76 -8.18 -20.53
N ARG A 393 27.76 -8.49 -21.36
CA ARG A 393 28.29 -7.63 -22.43
C ARG A 393 27.21 -6.99 -23.31
N HIS A 394 26.19 -7.77 -23.68
CA HIS A 394 25.11 -7.34 -24.56
C HIS A 394 24.14 -6.32 -23.93
N ARG A 395 24.21 -6.13 -22.60
CA ARG A 395 23.38 -5.19 -21.83
C ARG A 395 24.15 -3.94 -21.37
N MET A 396 25.39 -3.74 -21.82
CA MET A 396 26.32 -2.71 -21.32
C MET A 396 26.64 -1.62 -22.35
N ASP A 397 25.74 -1.32 -23.30
CA ASP A 397 25.93 -0.21 -24.25
C ASP A 397 25.55 1.16 -23.63
N TYR A 398 26.17 1.48 -22.49
CA TYR A 398 25.82 2.65 -21.67
C TYR A 398 25.95 3.97 -22.42
N ALA A 399 26.95 4.10 -23.29
CA ALA A 399 27.15 5.30 -24.10
C ALA A 399 25.94 5.57 -25.01
N SER A 400 25.43 4.55 -25.69
CA SER A 400 24.22 4.63 -26.51
C SER A 400 22.98 4.91 -25.65
N TYR A 401 22.85 4.24 -24.50
CA TYR A 401 21.71 4.43 -23.60
C TYR A 401 21.63 5.87 -23.08
N LEU A 402 22.77 6.48 -22.72
CA LEU A 402 22.84 7.87 -22.29
C LEU A 402 22.48 8.84 -23.41
N GLN A 403 22.94 8.60 -24.64
CA GLN A 403 22.57 9.42 -25.81
C GLN A 403 21.06 9.38 -26.10
N GLN A 404 20.41 8.28 -25.75
CA GLN A 404 18.96 8.10 -25.90
C GLN A 404 18.15 8.58 -24.68
N GLY A 405 18.78 9.12 -23.64
CA GLY A 405 18.09 9.55 -22.41
C GLY A 405 17.55 8.39 -21.57
N LEU A 406 18.07 7.17 -21.75
CA LEU A 406 17.58 5.98 -21.03
C LEU A 406 18.19 5.89 -19.62
N PRO A 407 17.43 5.42 -18.61
CA PRO A 407 17.97 5.15 -17.29
C PRO A 407 18.94 3.96 -17.33
N ILE A 408 20.18 4.17 -16.86
CA ILE A 408 21.22 3.13 -16.81
C ILE A 408 21.50 2.57 -15.40
N ALA A 409 20.87 3.15 -14.38
CA ALA A 409 21.11 2.81 -12.98
C ALA A 409 19.79 2.57 -12.26
N SER A 410 19.77 1.52 -11.45
CA SER A 410 18.63 0.95 -10.74
C SER A 410 18.31 1.68 -9.42
N GLY A 411 18.79 2.92 -9.26
CA GLY A 411 18.57 3.72 -8.05
C GLY A 411 17.10 3.89 -7.66
N VAL A 412 16.16 3.76 -8.60
CA VAL A 412 14.71 3.72 -8.30
C VAL A 412 14.31 2.46 -7.52
N ILE A 413 14.77 1.29 -7.96
CA ILE A 413 14.44 0.04 -7.28
C ILE A 413 15.23 -0.09 -5.97
N GLU A 414 16.48 0.36 -5.91
CA GLU A 414 17.25 0.45 -4.66
C GLU A 414 16.56 1.36 -3.64
N ALA A 415 16.11 2.55 -4.08
CA ALA A 415 15.32 3.44 -3.24
C ALA A 415 14.03 2.75 -2.79
N THR A 416 13.36 2.02 -3.67
CA THR A 416 12.14 1.26 -3.35
C THR A 416 12.40 0.16 -2.30
N CYS A 417 13.47 -0.64 -2.43
CA CYS A 417 13.90 -1.59 -1.42
C CYS A 417 14.19 -0.91 -0.07
N LYS A 418 14.84 0.27 -0.12
CA LYS A 418 15.17 1.04 1.07
C LYS A 418 13.92 1.59 1.75
N THR A 419 13.02 2.22 0.99
CA THR A 419 11.87 2.95 1.53
C THR A 419 10.66 2.06 1.74
N LEU A 420 10.41 1.01 0.98
CA LEU A 420 9.29 0.09 1.29
C LEU A 420 9.66 -0.83 2.46
N VAL A 421 10.87 -1.38 2.44
CA VAL A 421 11.24 -2.48 3.36
C VAL A 421 12.22 -2.01 4.43
N THR A 422 13.42 -1.56 4.05
CA THR A 422 14.52 -1.38 5.02
C THR A 422 14.17 -0.39 6.13
N GLN A 423 13.62 0.78 5.79
CA GLN A 423 13.26 1.81 6.77
C GLN A 423 12.18 1.39 7.76
N ARG A 424 11.34 0.40 7.43
CA ARG A 424 10.17 0.04 8.24
C ARG A 424 10.24 -1.35 8.85
N MET A 425 10.88 -2.28 8.17
CA MET A 425 10.86 -3.70 8.53
C MET A 425 12.16 -4.17 9.18
N LYS A 426 13.23 -3.37 9.09
CA LYS A 426 14.54 -3.67 9.71
C LYS A 426 14.85 -2.81 10.94
N CYS A 427 13.86 -2.17 11.56
CA CYS A 427 14.10 -1.47 12.82
C CYS A 427 14.46 -2.46 13.93
N SER A 428 15.12 -1.97 14.97
CA SER A 428 15.61 -2.80 16.08
C SER A 428 14.48 -3.67 16.69
N GLY A 429 14.78 -4.95 16.87
CA GLY A 429 13.87 -5.92 17.50
C GLY A 429 12.68 -6.40 16.64
N MET A 430 12.53 -5.92 15.40
CA MET A 430 11.40 -6.31 14.56
C MET A 430 11.53 -7.72 13.99
N ARG A 431 10.41 -8.44 13.97
CA ARG A 431 10.19 -9.67 13.23
C ARG A 431 8.77 -9.68 12.68
N TRP A 432 8.60 -10.27 11.52
CA TRP A 432 7.36 -10.16 10.76
C TRP A 432 6.74 -11.53 10.48
N SER A 433 5.45 -11.65 10.73
CA SER A 433 4.66 -12.68 10.07
C SER A 433 4.39 -12.29 8.63
N SER A 434 4.11 -13.25 7.75
CA SER A 434 3.76 -12.98 6.36
C SER A 434 2.53 -12.04 6.25
N PRO A 435 1.39 -12.28 6.94
CA PRO A 435 0.25 -11.36 6.85
C PRO A 435 0.55 -9.96 7.40
N GLY A 436 1.25 -9.87 8.55
CA GLY A 436 1.58 -8.59 9.17
C GLY A 436 2.55 -7.75 8.34
N GLY A 437 3.55 -8.39 7.73
CA GLY A 437 4.48 -7.72 6.84
C GLY A 437 3.82 -7.28 5.53
N GLN A 438 2.95 -8.11 4.95
CA GLN A 438 2.24 -7.78 3.71
C GLN A 438 1.31 -6.59 3.93
N ALA A 439 0.59 -6.55 5.06
CA ALA A 439 -0.26 -5.41 5.39
C ALA A 439 0.48 -4.07 5.38
N VAL A 440 1.69 -4.03 5.94
CA VAL A 440 2.52 -2.82 5.94
C VAL A 440 3.05 -2.51 4.53
N LEU A 441 3.51 -3.53 3.79
CA LEU A 441 4.01 -3.35 2.42
C LEU A 441 2.94 -2.84 1.46
N THR A 442 1.72 -3.34 1.57
CA THR A 442 0.58 -2.91 0.76
C THR A 442 0.30 -1.43 1.00
N LEU A 443 0.12 -1.00 2.26
CA LEU A 443 -0.10 0.41 2.57
C LEU A 443 1.06 1.30 2.11
N ARG A 444 2.32 0.89 2.34
CA ARG A 444 3.49 1.66 1.89
C ARG A 444 3.57 1.77 0.37
N SER A 445 3.24 0.71 -0.35
CA SER A 445 3.23 0.68 -1.81
C SER A 445 2.20 1.69 -2.35
N LEU A 446 1.01 1.73 -1.76
CA LEU A 446 -0.04 2.69 -2.12
C LEU A 446 0.38 4.13 -1.85
N VAL A 447 0.94 4.41 -0.66
CA VAL A 447 1.41 5.75 -0.29
C VAL A 447 2.53 6.21 -1.21
N GLN A 448 3.58 5.41 -1.38
CA GLN A 448 4.76 5.80 -2.15
C GLN A 448 4.55 5.79 -3.66
N SER A 449 3.44 5.23 -4.14
CA SER A 449 3.03 5.31 -5.55
C SER A 449 2.04 6.45 -5.81
N GLY A 450 1.68 7.26 -4.80
CA GLY A 450 0.65 8.30 -4.94
C GLY A 450 -0.78 7.76 -5.09
N ARG A 451 -0.99 6.47 -4.83
CA ARG A 451 -2.27 5.75 -5.01
C ARG A 451 -3.16 5.75 -3.77
N TRP A 452 -2.70 6.35 -2.66
CA TRP A 452 -3.38 6.24 -1.37
C TRP A 452 -4.83 6.73 -1.39
N GLN A 453 -5.09 7.89 -2.00
CA GLN A 453 -6.42 8.50 -1.96
C GLN A 453 -7.44 7.62 -2.68
N GLN A 454 -7.12 7.20 -3.91
CA GLN A 454 -7.96 6.36 -4.74
C GLN A 454 -8.13 4.97 -4.12
N ALA A 455 -7.05 4.40 -3.56
CA ALA A 455 -7.11 3.12 -2.86
C ALA A 455 -8.00 3.19 -1.62
N TRP A 456 -7.95 4.30 -0.88
CA TRP A 456 -8.82 4.49 0.28
C TRP A 456 -10.29 4.56 -0.10
N CYS A 457 -10.64 5.18 -1.24
CA CYS A 457 -12.03 5.17 -1.72
C CYS A 457 -12.56 3.75 -1.96
N LEU A 458 -11.73 2.84 -2.48
CA LEU A 458 -12.08 1.43 -2.66
C LEU A 458 -12.27 0.71 -1.33
N ILE A 459 -11.34 0.94 -0.38
CA ILE A 459 -11.41 0.38 0.96
C ILE A 459 -12.67 0.88 1.69
N GLU A 460 -12.97 2.17 1.64
CA GLU A 460 -14.13 2.75 2.30
C GLU A 460 -15.45 2.21 1.72
N ALA A 461 -15.51 2.03 0.39
CA ALA A 461 -16.67 1.44 -0.27
C ALA A 461 -16.92 -0.02 0.14
N GLU A 462 -15.85 -0.81 0.32
CA GLU A 462 -15.93 -2.21 0.75
C GLU A 462 -16.60 -2.39 2.11
N PHE A 463 -16.29 -1.51 3.07
CA PHE A 463 -16.86 -1.63 4.41
C PHE A 463 -18.28 -1.08 4.52
N ARG A 464 -18.73 -0.28 3.55
CA ARG A 464 -20.06 0.33 3.57
C ARG A 464 -21.07 -0.59 2.90
N ILE A 465 -21.88 -1.26 3.71
CA ILE A 465 -22.89 -2.20 3.24
C ILE A 465 -24.29 -1.57 3.32
N PRO A 466 -25.07 -1.52 2.21
CA PRO A 466 -26.44 -1.03 2.23
C PRO A 466 -27.34 -1.85 3.16
N VAL A 467 -28.21 -1.15 3.90
CA VAL A 467 -29.23 -1.76 4.77
C VAL A 467 -30.59 -1.23 4.34
N SER A 468 -31.52 -2.15 4.05
CA SER A 468 -32.90 -1.83 3.69
C SER A 468 -33.84 -2.09 4.86
N ILE A 469 -34.77 -1.17 5.10
CA ILE A 469 -35.84 -1.35 6.09
C ILE A 469 -36.97 -2.17 5.47
N VAL A 470 -37.33 -3.28 6.09
CA VAL A 470 -38.51 -4.06 5.66
C VAL A 470 -39.75 -3.35 6.18
N LYS A 471 -40.51 -2.71 5.28
CA LYS A 471 -41.80 -2.10 5.64
C LYS A 471 -42.79 -3.20 5.97
N GLU A 472 -43.41 -3.10 7.13
CA GLU A 472 -44.54 -3.94 7.50
C GLU A 472 -45.64 -3.68 6.45
N GLN A 473 -45.99 -4.70 5.66
CA GLN A 473 -47.18 -4.62 4.83
C GLN A 473 -48.36 -4.53 5.80
N LEU A 474 -48.93 -3.34 5.94
CA LEU A 474 -50.27 -3.17 6.49
C LEU A 474 -51.20 -3.96 5.59
N VAL A 475 -51.51 -5.20 5.96
CA VAL A 475 -52.63 -5.92 5.40
C VAL A 475 -53.86 -5.08 5.74
N PRO A 476 -54.59 -4.54 4.75
CA PRO A 476 -55.80 -3.78 5.06
C PRO A 476 -56.76 -4.73 5.78
N GLU A 477 -57.19 -4.37 6.98
CA GLU A 477 -58.32 -5.00 7.66
C GLU A 477 -59.57 -4.77 6.81
N SER A 478 -59.83 -5.67 5.86
CA SER A 478 -61.11 -5.75 5.18
C SER A 478 -61.55 -7.21 5.13
N HIS A 479 -62.61 -7.44 5.90
CA HIS A 479 -63.56 -8.56 5.85
C HIS A 479 -63.04 -9.98 6.07
N LYS A 480 -63.26 -10.45 7.31
CA LYS A 480 -63.90 -11.75 7.54
C LYS A 480 -65.14 -11.83 6.63
N ASP A 481 -65.08 -12.63 5.58
CA ASP A 481 -66.09 -13.64 5.27
C ASP A 481 -65.83 -14.32 3.91
N THR A 482 -66.14 -15.62 3.89
CA THR A 482 -66.35 -16.52 2.74
C THR A 482 -65.14 -17.16 2.07
N VAL A 483 -64.89 -18.40 2.51
CA VAL A 483 -64.34 -19.50 1.73
C VAL A 483 -65.20 -19.74 0.48
N SER A 484 -64.61 -19.83 -0.72
CA SER A 484 -64.83 -20.86 -1.76
C SER A 484 -64.33 -20.43 -3.15
N ASN A 485 -63.46 -21.28 -3.76
CA ASN A 485 -63.19 -21.47 -5.21
C ASN A 485 -62.77 -20.24 -6.06
N VAL A 486 -61.72 -20.27 -6.90
CA VAL A 486 -61.53 -21.08 -8.11
C VAL A 486 -60.04 -21.07 -8.52
N ALA A 487 -59.65 -22.12 -9.25
CA ALA A 487 -58.34 -22.45 -9.79
C ALA A 487 -57.81 -21.55 -10.96
N SER A 488 -56.52 -21.82 -11.27
CA SER A 488 -55.68 -21.39 -12.43
C SER A 488 -55.40 -19.88 -12.50
N TRP A 489 -54.24 -19.36 -12.95
CA TRP A 489 -53.57 -19.55 -14.23
C TRP A 489 -52.04 -19.30 -14.14
N ALA A 490 -51.30 -20.14 -14.86
CA ALA A 490 -50.08 -19.94 -15.64
C ALA A 490 -48.98 -18.91 -15.24
N THR A 491 -47.79 -19.48 -15.09
CA THR A 491 -46.43 -19.01 -15.45
C THR A 491 -46.34 -17.94 -16.55
N VAL A 492 -45.53 -16.90 -16.31
CA VAL A 492 -44.71 -16.22 -17.33
C VAL A 492 -43.35 -15.82 -16.71
N PRO A 493 -42.21 -16.16 -17.33
CA PRO A 493 -40.87 -15.75 -16.89
C PRO A 493 -40.48 -14.40 -17.53
N PHE A 494 -39.72 -13.58 -16.81
CA PHE A 494 -39.01 -12.45 -17.42
C PHE A 494 -37.52 -12.51 -17.07
N TYR A 495 -36.72 -12.71 -18.11
CA TYR A 495 -35.30 -12.41 -18.20
C TYR A 495 -35.12 -11.12 -19.03
N ILE A 496 -33.90 -10.57 -19.00
CA ILE A 496 -33.31 -9.41 -19.73
C ILE A 496 -33.15 -8.19 -18.79
N ASN A 497 -31.98 -7.88 -18.21
CA ASN A 497 -30.66 -7.53 -18.75
C ASN A 497 -30.60 -6.08 -19.30
N SER A 498 -29.91 -5.16 -18.61
CA SER A 498 -28.96 -4.20 -19.22
C SER A 498 -28.36 -3.23 -18.20
N ALA A 499 -27.06 -3.02 -18.34
CA ALA A 499 -26.22 -2.02 -17.71
C ALA A 499 -26.42 -0.59 -18.27
N ARG A 500 -25.69 0.37 -17.64
CA ARG A 500 -25.50 1.81 -17.95
C ARG A 500 -26.57 2.73 -17.35
N GLU A 501 -26.29 3.90 -16.79
CA GLU A 501 -25.20 4.88 -16.89
C GLU A 501 -25.20 5.70 -15.57
N TYR A 502 -24.06 6.18 -15.08
CA TYR A 502 -24.04 7.38 -14.24
C TYR A 502 -23.02 8.36 -14.80
N ASP A 503 -23.58 9.42 -15.36
CA ASP A 503 -22.90 10.55 -15.95
C ASP A 503 -22.06 11.33 -14.92
N SER A 504 -20.91 11.74 -15.44
CA SER A 504 -20.04 12.82 -15.01
C SER A 504 -20.79 14.12 -14.69
N LEU A 505 -20.41 14.79 -13.62
CA LEU A 505 -20.64 16.23 -13.43
C LEU A 505 -19.31 16.98 -13.31
N PRO A 506 -19.24 18.24 -13.80
CA PRO A 506 -17.99 18.89 -14.18
C PRO A 506 -17.38 19.73 -13.05
N LEU A 507 -16.05 19.79 -13.08
CA LEU A 507 -15.22 20.78 -12.40
C LEU A 507 -15.50 22.18 -12.98
N VAL A 508 -15.75 23.16 -12.11
CA VAL A 508 -15.82 24.58 -12.47
C VAL A 508 -14.58 25.28 -11.95
N ALA A 509 -13.83 25.81 -12.91
CA ALA A 509 -12.86 26.92 -12.93
C ALA A 509 -11.84 27.06 -11.80
#